data_AF-A0A162BDU7-F1
#
_entry.id   AF-A0A162BDU7-F1
#
_cell.length_a   1.000
_cell.length_b   1.000
_cell.length_c   1.000
_cell.angle_alpha   90.00
_cell.angle_beta   90.00
_cell.angle_gamma   90.00
#
_symmetry.space_group_name_H-M   'P 1'
#
loop_
_entity.id
_entity.type
_entity.pdbx_description
1 polymer ?
#
loop_
_entity_poly.entity_id
_entity_poly.type
_entity_poly.pdbx_seq_one_letter_code
_entity_poly.pdbx_strand_id
1 'polypeptide(L)'
;MPLFPRMVNLTTKYMKNAFYKDYETSLRERSRANEFNITPWDEIWPNYQPRVIEDASRFDGASIDQLRKHFRADAIERDMLDVFPSYRMFIVIDEESFQTLRNAPFPENSKYEERRYHYVKLVEALEVDLSEDFQGWMKCSLPSLWEIWSDMQDTTYMKDTSSMIPDDTDVL
;
A
#
# COMPACT_ATOMS: atom_id res chain seq x y z
N MET A 1 0.05 -18.75 -14.93
CA MET A 1 -0.72 -17.60 -14.40
C MET A 1 -0.20 -16.34 -15.06
N PRO A 2 -1.06 -15.40 -15.50
CA PRO A 2 -0.62 -14.10 -16.01
C PRO A 2 0.24 -13.36 -14.97
N LEU A 3 1.17 -12.51 -15.41
CA LEU A 3 2.18 -11.92 -14.52
C LEU A 3 1.61 -10.85 -13.58
N PHE A 4 0.63 -10.05 -14.02
CA PHE A 4 0.02 -9.01 -13.18
C PHE A 4 -0.76 -9.58 -11.97
N PRO A 5 -1.64 -10.58 -12.11
CA PRO A 5 -2.24 -11.29 -10.96
C PRO A 5 -1.21 -11.88 -9.98
N ARG A 6 -0.02 -12.25 -10.46
CA ARG A 6 1.06 -12.73 -9.59
C ARG A 6 1.58 -11.60 -8.70
N MET A 7 1.74 -10.40 -9.24
CA MET A 7 2.19 -9.24 -8.48
C MET A 7 1.13 -8.81 -7.47
N VAL A 8 -0.14 -8.77 -7.87
CA VAL A 8 -1.25 -8.49 -6.93
C VAL A 8 -1.26 -9.49 -5.77
N ASN A 9 -1.11 -10.78 -6.05
CA ASN A 9 -1.04 -11.82 -5.02
C ASN A 9 0.17 -11.62 -4.10
N LEU A 10 1.32 -11.26 -4.66
CA LEU A 10 2.53 -10.97 -3.88
C LEU A 10 2.31 -9.78 -2.93
N THR A 11 1.85 -8.65 -3.45
CA THR A 11 1.51 -7.45 -2.67
C THR A 11 0.52 -7.77 -1.56
N THR A 12 -0.52 -8.55 -1.88
CA THR A 12 -1.53 -9.00 -0.90
C THR A 12 -0.93 -9.87 0.21
N LYS A 13 0.01 -10.77 -0.12
CA LYS A 13 0.72 -11.58 0.88
C LYS A 13 1.58 -10.73 1.82
N TYR A 14 2.26 -9.72 1.30
CA TYR A 14 3.03 -8.80 2.14
C TYR A 14 2.12 -8.00 3.08
N MET A 15 0.99 -7.49 2.56
CA MET A 15 -0.03 -6.83 3.38
C MET A 15 -0.55 -7.74 4.49
N LYS A 16 -0.87 -9.00 4.16
CA LYS A 16 -1.30 -10.02 5.14
C LYS A 16 -0.27 -10.24 6.23
N ASN A 17 0.98 -10.44 5.83
CA ASN A 17 2.05 -10.75 6.74
C ASN A 17 2.33 -9.58 7.69
N ALA A 18 2.28 -8.35 7.20
CA ALA A 18 2.46 -7.18 8.05
C ALA A 18 1.26 -6.94 8.99
N PHE A 19 0.02 -7.14 8.50
CA PHE A 19 -1.19 -7.17 9.32
C PHE A 19 -1.04 -8.11 10.52
N TYR A 20 -0.75 -9.40 10.30
CA TYR A 20 -0.60 -10.34 11.42
C TYR A 20 0.63 -10.07 12.30
N LYS A 21 1.69 -9.44 11.77
CA LYS A 21 2.83 -9.00 12.60
C LYS A 21 2.46 -7.89 13.55
N ASP A 22 1.59 -6.96 13.16
CA ASP A 22 1.11 -5.91 14.04
C ASP A 22 0.31 -6.48 15.23
N TYR A 23 -0.51 -7.50 14.98
CA TYR A 23 -1.13 -8.31 16.03
C TYR A 23 -0.09 -8.96 16.98
N GLU A 24 0.93 -9.62 16.42
CA GLU A 24 1.98 -10.27 17.21
C GLU A 24 2.79 -9.27 18.06
N THR A 25 3.08 -8.09 17.52
CA THR A 25 3.77 -7.02 18.24
C THR A 25 2.90 -6.48 19.38
N SER A 26 1.63 -6.21 19.09
CA SER A 26 0.63 -5.77 20.09
C SER A 26 0.49 -6.75 21.25
N LEU A 27 0.55 -8.07 20.98
CA LEU A 27 0.55 -9.11 22.01
C LEU A 27 1.78 -9.05 22.93
N ARG A 28 2.97 -8.77 22.37
CA ARG A 28 4.23 -8.74 23.12
C ARG A 28 4.36 -7.50 24.00
N GLU A 29 3.86 -6.36 23.52
CA GLU A 29 4.06 -5.07 24.17
C GLU A 29 3.02 -4.76 25.25
N ARG A 30 1.83 -5.37 25.19
CA ARG A 30 0.77 -5.11 26.17
C ARG A 30 0.84 -6.09 27.34
N SER A 31 0.99 -5.54 28.55
CA SER A 31 1.05 -6.27 29.84
C SER A 31 -0.23 -7.06 30.20
N ARG A 32 -1.30 -6.93 29.40
CA ARG A 32 -2.51 -7.77 29.44
C ARG A 32 -2.65 -8.63 28.17
N ALA A 33 -1.57 -9.24 27.69
CA ALA A 33 -1.56 -10.12 26.52
C ALA A 33 -2.68 -11.17 26.51
N ASN A 34 -3.14 -11.59 27.70
CA ASN A 34 -4.24 -12.55 27.89
C ASN A 34 -5.63 -12.00 27.49
N GLU A 35 -5.79 -10.69 27.31
CA GLU A 35 -7.03 -10.03 26.90
C GLU A 35 -7.04 -9.68 25.39
N PHE A 36 -5.91 -9.84 24.69
CA PHE A 36 -5.81 -9.49 23.27
C PHE A 36 -6.21 -10.70 22.41
N ASN A 37 -7.43 -10.66 21.88
CA ASN A 37 -8.02 -11.73 21.10
C ASN A 37 -7.66 -11.59 19.61
N ILE A 38 -7.25 -12.68 18.96
CA ILE A 38 -7.03 -12.73 17.50
C ILE A 38 -8.33 -12.65 16.69
N THR A 39 -9.48 -12.98 17.28
CA THR A 39 -10.76 -13.09 16.56
C THR A 39 -11.07 -11.90 15.65
N PRO A 40 -10.91 -10.62 16.03
CA PRO A 40 -11.14 -9.50 15.11
C PRO A 40 -10.23 -9.55 13.87
N TRP A 41 -8.97 -9.98 14.02
CA TRP A 41 -8.02 -10.11 12.91
C TRP A 41 -8.41 -11.24 11.97
N ASP A 42 -8.82 -12.38 12.55
CA ASP A 42 -9.32 -13.54 11.81
C ASP A 42 -10.71 -13.32 11.19
N GLU A 43 -11.45 -12.30 11.62
CA GLU A 43 -12.67 -11.86 10.95
C GLU A 43 -12.38 -10.85 9.83
N ILE A 44 -11.43 -9.93 10.02
CA ILE A 44 -11.08 -8.90 9.03
C ILE A 44 -10.44 -9.52 7.79
N TRP A 45 -9.39 -10.35 7.96
CA TRP A 45 -8.61 -10.80 6.80
C TRP A 45 -9.41 -11.66 5.80
N PRO A 46 -10.22 -12.65 6.20
CA PRO A 46 -11.01 -13.43 5.25
C PRO A 46 -12.03 -12.61 4.46
N ASN A 47 -12.46 -11.47 5.01
CA ASN A 47 -13.38 -10.54 4.34
C ASN A 47 -12.65 -9.49 3.49
N TYR A 48 -11.32 -9.36 3.63
CA TYR A 48 -10.53 -8.47 2.80
C TYR A 48 -10.46 -8.98 1.36
N GLN A 49 -10.88 -8.14 0.42
CA GLN A 49 -10.75 -8.37 -1.01
C GLN A 49 -10.12 -7.14 -1.66
N PRO A 50 -8.89 -7.23 -2.21
CA PRO A 50 -8.28 -6.10 -2.89
C PRO A 50 -9.10 -5.78 -4.15
N ARG A 51 -9.41 -4.50 -4.34
CA ARG A 51 -10.00 -4.04 -5.58
C ARG A 51 -8.92 -3.88 -6.63
N VAL A 52 -8.95 -4.74 -7.64
CA VAL A 52 -7.97 -4.77 -8.73
C VAL A 52 -8.63 -4.25 -10.00
N ILE A 53 -7.96 -3.30 -10.67
CA ILE A 53 -8.38 -2.78 -11.96
C ILE A 53 -7.27 -3.11 -12.96
N GLU A 54 -7.55 -4.00 -13.90
CA GLU A 54 -6.63 -4.42 -14.97
C GLU A 54 -7.29 -4.09 -16.33
N ASP A 55 -7.06 -2.88 -16.82
CA ASP A 55 -7.63 -2.40 -18.09
C ASP A 55 -6.56 -1.66 -18.90
N ALA A 56 -5.78 -2.42 -19.67
CA ALA A 56 -4.72 -1.88 -20.51
C ALA A 56 -5.25 -0.88 -21.56
N SER A 57 -6.48 -1.07 -22.06
CA SER A 57 -7.07 -0.17 -23.05
C SER A 57 -7.28 1.25 -22.53
N ARG A 58 -7.37 1.37 -21.20
CA ARG A 58 -7.64 2.62 -20.50
C ARG A 58 -6.41 3.21 -19.83
N PHE A 59 -5.48 2.38 -19.36
CA PHE A 59 -4.37 2.81 -18.52
C PHE A 59 -2.98 2.68 -19.16
N ASP A 60 -2.86 2.10 -20.34
CA ASP A 60 -1.58 2.09 -21.05
C ASP A 60 -1.13 3.53 -21.38
N GLY A 61 0.08 3.88 -20.95
CA GLY A 61 0.62 5.24 -21.05
C GLY A 61 -0.07 6.31 -20.19
N ALA A 62 -0.97 5.93 -19.28
CA ALA A 62 -1.67 6.90 -18.43
C ALA A 62 -0.71 7.58 -17.43
N SER A 63 -0.84 8.89 -17.26
CA SER A 63 -0.12 9.63 -16.24
C SER A 63 -0.70 9.38 -14.84
N ILE A 64 0.09 9.63 -13.80
CA ILE A 64 -0.38 9.58 -12.39
C ILE A 64 -1.61 10.47 -12.18
N ASP A 65 -1.66 11.66 -12.81
CA ASP A 65 -2.82 12.55 -12.70
C ASP A 65 -4.09 11.95 -13.32
N GLN A 66 -3.97 11.25 -14.45
CA GLN A 66 -5.09 10.55 -15.07
C GLN A 66 -5.59 9.40 -14.18
N LEU A 67 -4.66 8.63 -13.58
CA LEU A 67 -5.00 7.56 -12.64
C LEU A 67 -5.68 8.13 -11.39
N ARG A 68 -5.14 9.21 -10.83
CA ARG A 68 -5.70 9.93 -9.67
C ARG A 68 -7.11 10.41 -9.95
N LYS A 69 -7.33 11.07 -11.09
CA LYS A 69 -8.65 11.55 -11.51
C LYS A 69 -9.63 10.40 -11.67
N HIS A 70 -9.20 9.28 -12.24
CA HIS A 70 -10.06 8.11 -12.37
C HIS A 70 -10.45 7.55 -11.00
N PHE A 71 -9.48 7.34 -10.12
CA PHE A 71 -9.72 6.80 -8.79
C PHE A 71 -10.65 7.70 -7.97
N ARG A 72 -10.44 9.03 -8.01
CA ARG A 72 -11.33 10.02 -7.38
C ARG A 72 -12.77 9.86 -7.87
N ALA A 73 -12.97 9.76 -9.19
CA ALA A 73 -14.30 9.63 -9.76
C ALA A 73 -15.02 8.36 -9.28
N ASP A 74 -14.32 7.21 -9.22
CA ASP A 74 -14.89 5.96 -8.71
C ASP A 74 -15.18 6.03 -7.19
N ALA A 75 -14.32 6.69 -6.40
CA ALA A 75 -14.57 6.89 -4.97
C ALA A 75 -15.77 7.80 -4.70
N ILE A 76 -15.95 8.86 -5.51
CA ILE A 76 -17.12 9.77 -5.46
C ILE A 76 -18.40 9.02 -5.85
N GLU A 77 -18.38 8.23 -6.93
CA GLU A 77 -19.54 7.45 -7.38
C GLU A 77 -20.07 6.50 -6.30
N ARG A 78 -19.18 6.06 -5.41
CA ARG A 78 -19.48 5.15 -4.30
C ARG A 78 -19.86 5.85 -3.00
N ASP A 79 -19.76 7.18 -2.92
CA ASP A 79 -19.92 7.96 -1.69
C ASP A 79 -18.94 7.54 -0.58
N MET A 80 -17.72 7.15 -0.96
CA MET A 80 -16.68 6.62 -0.05
C MET A 80 -15.43 7.49 0.01
N LEU A 81 -15.41 8.62 -0.72
CA LEU A 81 -14.25 9.51 -0.75
C LEU A 81 -13.93 10.00 0.67
N ASP A 82 -12.67 9.86 1.08
CA ASP A 82 -12.15 10.30 2.39
C ASP A 82 -12.75 9.58 3.61
N VAL A 83 -13.49 8.49 3.43
CA VAL A 83 -14.07 7.71 4.55
C VAL A 83 -13.07 6.70 5.11
N PHE A 84 -12.17 6.17 4.26
CA PHE A 84 -11.16 5.18 4.66
C PHE A 84 -9.86 5.35 3.86
N PRO A 85 -8.70 4.90 4.40
CA PRO A 85 -7.43 4.92 3.67
C PRO A 85 -7.52 4.24 2.30
N SER A 86 -8.34 3.19 2.17
CA SER A 86 -8.62 2.45 0.93
C SER A 86 -9.31 3.27 -0.17
N TYR A 87 -9.87 4.44 0.15
CA TYR A 87 -10.45 5.41 -0.79
C TYR A 87 -9.66 6.72 -0.84
N ARG A 88 -8.49 6.75 -0.20
CA ARG A 88 -7.55 7.87 -0.20
C ARG A 88 -6.23 7.53 -0.88
N MET A 89 -5.83 6.26 -0.90
CA MET A 89 -4.62 5.82 -1.60
C MET A 89 -4.90 4.62 -2.50
N PHE A 90 -4.06 4.44 -3.51
CA PHE A 90 -4.06 3.25 -4.35
C PHE A 90 -2.66 2.86 -4.83
N ILE A 91 -2.52 1.58 -5.13
CA ILE A 91 -1.28 0.99 -5.62
C ILE A 91 -1.29 1.02 -7.15
N VAL A 92 -0.20 1.52 -7.72
CA VAL A 92 0.12 1.43 -9.14
C VAL A 92 1.28 0.46 -9.31
N ILE A 93 1.05 -0.59 -10.09
CA ILE A 93 2.09 -1.51 -10.55
C ILE A 93 2.39 -1.13 -12.00
N ASP A 94 3.27 -0.14 -12.17
CA ASP A 94 3.79 0.26 -13.48
C ASP A 94 4.99 -0.61 -13.89
N GLU A 95 5.57 -0.34 -15.06
CA GLU A 95 6.69 -1.15 -15.59
C GLU A 95 7.88 -1.21 -14.62
N GLU A 96 8.24 -0.08 -14.01
CA GLU A 96 9.32 -0.03 -13.01
C GLU A 96 9.01 -0.94 -11.82
N SER A 97 7.85 -0.75 -11.20
CA SER A 97 7.40 -1.59 -10.07
C SER A 97 7.37 -3.06 -10.48
N PHE A 98 6.81 -3.37 -11.65
CA PHE A 98 6.70 -4.71 -12.19
C PHE A 98 8.05 -5.44 -12.30
N GLN A 99 9.08 -4.76 -12.81
CA GLN A 99 10.41 -5.34 -12.90
C GLN A 99 10.99 -5.65 -11.52
N THR A 100 10.77 -4.78 -10.53
CA THR A 100 11.22 -5.05 -9.16
C THR A 100 10.50 -6.25 -8.54
N LEU A 101 9.21 -6.41 -8.79
CA LEU A 101 8.38 -7.46 -8.17
C LEU A 101 8.59 -8.84 -8.79
N ARG A 102 9.11 -8.91 -10.03
CA ARG A 102 9.29 -10.17 -10.77
C ARG A 102 10.08 -11.24 -10.00
N ASN A 103 11.11 -10.78 -9.29
CA ASN A 103 12.04 -11.61 -8.53
C ASN A 103 11.91 -11.42 -7.01
N ALA A 104 10.90 -10.67 -6.57
CA ALA A 104 10.67 -10.45 -5.15
C ALA A 104 10.36 -11.78 -4.43
N PRO A 105 10.99 -12.03 -3.28
CA PRO A 105 10.68 -13.20 -2.47
C PRO A 105 9.27 -13.09 -1.90
N PHE A 106 8.71 -14.22 -1.47
CA PHE A 106 7.55 -14.18 -0.58
C PHE A 106 7.94 -13.63 0.80
N PRO A 107 7.01 -13.05 1.57
CA PRO A 107 7.33 -12.41 2.84
C PRO A 107 8.07 -13.32 3.83
N GLU A 108 7.82 -14.63 3.83
CA GLU A 108 8.48 -15.60 4.71
C GLU A 108 9.96 -15.82 4.34
N ASN A 109 10.34 -15.52 3.11
CA ASN A 109 11.70 -15.67 2.58
C ASN A 109 12.43 -14.33 2.40
N SER A 110 11.75 -13.21 2.69
CA SER A 110 12.26 -11.85 2.49
C SER A 110 13.33 -11.51 3.52
N LYS A 111 14.52 -11.11 3.06
CA LYS A 111 15.55 -10.57 3.95
C LYS A 111 15.31 -9.08 4.24
N TYR A 112 15.83 -8.61 5.38
CA TYR A 112 15.76 -7.19 5.76
C TYR A 112 16.46 -6.29 4.74
N GLU A 113 17.62 -6.73 4.25
CA GLU A 113 18.45 -6.01 3.28
C GLU A 113 17.76 -5.88 1.90
N GLU A 114 16.81 -6.77 1.60
CA GLU A 114 16.11 -6.82 0.31
C GLU A 114 14.82 -5.99 0.29
N ARG A 115 14.40 -5.46 1.45
CA ARG A 115 13.11 -4.77 1.59
C ARG A 115 12.97 -3.61 0.61
N ARG A 116 14.05 -2.85 0.39
CA ARG A 116 14.05 -1.64 -0.44
C ARG A 116 14.13 -1.91 -1.94
N TYR A 117 14.45 -3.14 -2.36
CA TYR A 117 14.59 -3.47 -3.79
C TYR A 117 13.26 -3.83 -4.44
N HIS A 118 12.22 -4.11 -3.66
CA HIS A 118 10.93 -4.57 -4.17
C HIS A 118 9.83 -3.63 -3.68
N TYR A 119 9.33 -2.82 -4.61
CA TYR A 119 8.40 -1.74 -4.27
C TYR A 119 7.30 -1.60 -5.31
N VAL A 120 6.27 -0.88 -4.90
CA VAL A 120 5.19 -0.39 -5.76
C VAL A 120 5.13 1.13 -5.69
N LYS A 121 4.45 1.75 -6.65
CA LYS A 121 4.09 3.17 -6.53
C LYS A 121 2.79 3.27 -5.74
N LEU A 122 2.84 4.00 -4.63
CA LEU A 122 1.66 4.34 -3.85
C LEU A 122 1.27 5.77 -4.19
N VAL A 123 0.01 5.98 -4.57
CA VAL A 123 -0.51 7.27 -5.01
C VAL A 123 -1.58 7.74 -4.05
N GLU A 124 -1.47 8.97 -3.57
CA GLU A 124 -2.52 9.60 -2.79
C GLU A 124 -3.52 10.24 -3.75
N ALA A 125 -4.75 9.76 -3.63
CA ALA A 125 -5.87 10.22 -4.41
C ALA A 125 -6.20 11.65 -4.07
N LEU A 126 -6.22 12.05 -2.79
CA LEU A 126 -6.74 13.34 -2.34
C LEU A 126 -5.72 14.46 -2.23
N GLU A 127 -4.44 14.20 -2.53
CA GLU A 127 -3.42 15.25 -2.48
C GLU A 127 -3.77 16.38 -3.47
N VAL A 128 -3.87 17.59 -2.94
CA VAL A 128 -4.23 18.81 -3.68
C VAL A 128 -3.11 19.83 -3.67
N ASP A 129 -2.16 19.71 -2.75
CA ASP A 129 -1.04 20.64 -2.59
C ASP A 129 0.25 19.96 -3.06
N LEU A 130 0.34 19.76 -4.37
CA LEU A 130 1.55 19.22 -5.00
C LEU A 130 2.66 20.27 -4.88
N SER A 131 3.72 19.94 -4.14
CA SER A 131 4.92 20.78 -4.01
C SER A 131 6.06 20.21 -4.84
N GLU A 132 7.14 20.99 -5.03
CA GLU A 132 8.37 20.46 -5.65
C GLU A 132 8.88 19.21 -4.91
N ASP A 133 8.69 19.15 -3.60
CA ASP A 133 9.18 18.07 -2.74
C ASP A 133 8.27 16.83 -2.71
N PHE A 134 6.98 16.97 -3.06
CA PHE A 134 6.03 15.85 -3.05
C PHE A 134 4.96 15.95 -4.13
N GLN A 135 4.98 14.99 -5.05
CA GLN A 135 4.09 14.93 -6.22
C GLN A 135 2.81 14.10 -5.95
N GLY A 136 2.46 13.85 -4.69
CA GLY A 136 1.29 13.07 -4.31
C GLY A 136 1.43 11.57 -4.61
N TRP A 137 2.65 11.06 -4.71
CA TRP A 137 2.99 9.64 -4.85
C TRP A 137 4.39 9.37 -4.31
N MET A 138 4.64 8.12 -3.90
CA MET A 138 5.95 7.66 -3.43
C MET A 138 6.20 6.20 -3.82
N LYS A 139 7.46 5.77 -3.80
CA LYS A 139 7.80 4.34 -3.86
C LYS A 139 7.64 3.77 -2.45
N CYS A 140 6.85 2.72 -2.34
CA CYS A 140 6.58 2.02 -1.09
C CYS A 140 7.09 0.60 -1.20
N SER A 141 8.03 0.21 -0.35
CA SER A 141 8.47 -1.17 -0.27
C SER A 141 7.33 -2.10 0.15
N LEU A 142 7.35 -3.33 -0.33
CA LEU A 142 6.29 -4.30 -0.02
C LEU A 142 6.04 -4.49 1.51
N PRO A 143 7.06 -4.55 2.38
CA PRO A 143 6.83 -4.66 3.82
C PRO A 143 6.17 -3.44 4.47
N SER A 144 6.39 -2.24 3.92
CA SER A 144 5.91 -0.98 4.50
C SER A 144 4.46 -0.65 4.12
N LEU A 145 3.83 -1.44 3.22
CA LEU A 145 2.47 -1.20 2.75
C LEU A 145 1.42 -1.14 3.88
N TRP A 146 1.54 -2.02 4.88
CA TRP A 146 0.61 -2.04 6.01
C TRP A 146 0.81 -0.82 6.91
N GLU A 147 2.05 -0.47 7.21
CA GLU A 147 2.41 0.69 8.04
C GLU A 147 1.84 1.98 7.45
N ILE A 148 2.06 2.21 6.14
CA ILE A 148 1.46 3.37 5.47
C ILE A 148 -0.07 3.33 5.54
N TRP A 149 -0.68 2.18 5.30
CA TRP A 149 -2.14 2.06 5.35
C TRP A 149 -2.70 2.30 6.76
N SER A 150 -2.04 1.81 7.81
CA SER A 150 -2.47 1.97 9.20
C SER A 150 -2.26 3.38 9.73
N ASP A 151 -1.24 4.09 9.25
CA ASP A 151 -0.87 5.44 9.68
C ASP A 151 -1.67 6.52 8.97
N MET A 152 -2.21 6.22 7.79
CA MET A 152 -3.06 7.10 6.98
C MET A 152 -4.49 7.21 7.53
N GLN A 153 -4.60 7.55 8.82
CA GLN A 153 -5.85 7.87 9.51
C GLN A 153 -6.22 9.35 9.28
N ASP A 154 -7.39 9.75 9.80
CA ASP A 154 -7.90 11.12 9.70
C ASP A 154 -6.81 12.13 10.08
N THR A 155 -6.60 13.13 9.20
CA THR A 155 -5.60 14.21 9.30
C THR A 155 -4.13 13.89 8.98
N THR A 156 -3.74 12.62 8.77
CA THR A 156 -2.37 12.27 8.30
C THR A 156 -2.32 12.30 6.77
N TYR A 157 -1.26 12.82 6.15
CA TYR A 157 -1.06 12.82 4.70
C TYR A 157 0.15 11.97 4.30
N MET A 158 0.15 11.42 3.08
CA MET A 158 1.25 10.58 2.62
C MET A 158 2.57 11.37 2.54
N LYS A 159 2.49 12.69 2.36
CA LYS A 159 3.64 13.60 2.43
C LYS A 159 4.34 13.58 3.79
N ASP A 160 3.60 13.37 4.88
CA ASP A 160 4.15 13.35 6.23
C ASP A 160 5.05 12.11 6.37
N THR A 161 4.64 10.98 5.79
CA THR A 161 5.46 9.77 5.76
C THR A 161 6.58 9.84 4.72
N SER A 162 6.35 10.49 3.57
CA SER A 162 7.41 10.69 2.57
C SER A 162 8.55 11.54 3.12
N SER A 163 8.26 12.51 4.00
CA SER A 163 9.27 13.33 4.67
C SER A 163 10.19 12.55 5.62
N MET A 164 9.79 11.33 6.00
CA MET A 164 10.60 10.44 6.84
C MET A 164 11.56 9.55 6.04
N ILE A 165 11.47 9.59 4.71
CA ILE A 165 12.40 8.85 3.84
C ILE A 165 13.79 9.50 3.99
N PRO A 166 14.83 8.74 4.37
CA PRO A 166 16.18 9.28 4.47
C PRO A 166 16.67 9.86 3.13
N ASP A 167 17.38 10.99 3.15
CA ASP A 167 17.88 11.69 1.95
C ASP A 167 18.70 10.82 0.97
N ASP A 168 19.19 9.66 1.40
CA ASP A 168 19.96 8.72 0.59
C ASP A 168 19.11 7.63 -0.09
N THR A 169 17.79 7.63 0.09
CA THR A 169 16.89 6.57 -0.36
C THR A 169 15.61 7.14 -0.98
N ASP A 170 15.16 6.61 -2.12
CA ASP A 170 13.89 7.03 -2.78
C ASP A 170 12.68 6.13 -2.41
N VAL A 171 12.87 5.18 -1.50
CA VAL A 171 11.93 4.10 -1.17
C VAL A 171 11.79 4.01 0.35
N LEU A 172 10.55 4.11 0.83
CA LEU A 172 10.21 3.83 2.22
C LEU A 172 10.11 2.32 2.49
#